data_AF-A0A9E3SS18-F1
#
_entry.id   AF-A0A9E3SS18-F1
#
_cell.length_a   1.000
_cell.length_b   1.000
_cell.length_c   1.000
_cell.angle_alpha   90.00
_cell.angle_beta   90.00
_cell.angle_gamma   90.00
#
_symmetry.space_group_name_H-M   'P 1'
#
loop_
_entity.id
_entity.type
_entity.pdbx_description
1 polymer ?
#
loop_
_entity_poly.entity_id
_entity_poly.type
_entity_poly.pdbx_seq_one_letter_code
_entity_poly.pdbx_strand_id
1 'polypeptide(L)'
;MAFIATIRGLPHNPSITEVNARSGPSTSHDSPFKAQVGLAGLPVLDVQPDENNVRFDGKLYQWFQLQFPDGTRAWVRDDLLAVQGDGVRFGYDLVPPDTFAFALTRRDVI
;
A
#
# COMPACT_ATOMS: atom_id res chain seq x y z
N MET A 1 7.69 -9.62 -13.76
CA MET A 1 6.35 -9.88 -13.19
C MET A 1 5.73 -8.53 -12.82
N ALA A 2 4.41 -8.36 -12.87
CA ALA A 2 3.82 -7.08 -12.43
C ALA A 2 3.94 -6.94 -10.90
N PHE A 3 4.08 -5.71 -10.39
CA PHE A 3 4.01 -5.42 -8.96
C PHE A 3 2.57 -5.18 -8.56
N ILE A 4 2.06 -6.02 -7.67
CA ILE A 4 0.65 -6.03 -7.28
C ILE A 4 0.52 -6.05 -5.76
N ALA A 5 -0.61 -5.55 -5.27
CA ALA A 5 -0.96 -5.50 -3.87
C ALA A 5 -2.24 -6.28 -3.58
N THR A 6 -2.34 -6.69 -2.32
CA THR A 6 -3.53 -7.28 -1.71
C THR A 6 -3.86 -6.50 -0.45
N ILE A 7 -5.14 -6.12 -0.32
CA ILE A 7 -5.65 -5.46 0.87
C ILE A 7 -5.71 -6.48 2.00
N ARG A 8 -4.84 -6.35 2.98
CA ARG A 8 -4.75 -7.26 4.12
C ARG A 8 -5.54 -6.79 5.34
N GLY A 9 -5.69 -5.47 5.49
CA GLY A 9 -6.22 -4.89 6.73
C GLY A 9 -5.18 -4.92 7.87
N LEU A 10 -5.62 -4.65 9.10
CA LEU A 10 -4.74 -4.69 10.28
C LEU A 10 -4.67 -6.10 10.86
N PRO A 11 -3.50 -6.76 10.86
CA PRO A 11 -3.37 -8.15 11.33
C PRO A 11 -3.76 -8.34 12.81
N HIS A 12 -3.58 -7.30 13.61
CA HIS A 12 -3.88 -7.29 15.04
C HIS A 12 -5.35 -6.93 15.35
N ASN A 13 -6.14 -6.52 14.34
CA ASN A 13 -7.56 -6.22 14.50
C ASN A 13 -8.37 -6.80 13.32
N PRO A 14 -8.68 -8.11 13.36
CA PRO A 14 -9.36 -8.81 12.28
C PRO A 14 -10.82 -8.35 12.07
N SER A 15 -11.38 -7.56 12.99
CA SER A 15 -12.71 -6.96 12.83
C SER A 15 -12.74 -5.88 11.74
N ILE A 16 -11.58 -5.41 11.28
CA ILE A 16 -11.49 -4.46 10.17
C ILE A 16 -11.64 -5.23 8.86
N THR A 17 -12.82 -5.13 8.27
CA THR A 17 -13.15 -5.72 6.96
C THR A 17 -12.94 -4.76 5.80
N GLU A 18 -12.69 -3.47 6.09
CA GLU A 18 -12.52 -2.42 5.10
C GLU A 18 -11.42 -1.44 5.52
N VAL A 19 -10.60 -1.00 4.56
CA VAL A 19 -9.54 -0.02 4.77
C VAL A 19 -9.84 1.27 4.01
N ASN A 20 -9.41 2.40 4.54
CA ASN A 20 -9.58 3.68 3.89
C ASN A 20 -8.66 3.80 2.68
N ALA A 21 -9.24 3.95 1.48
CA ALA A 21 -8.51 4.24 0.25
C ALA A 21 -8.59 5.75 0.01
N ARG A 22 -7.44 6.42 -0.08
CA ARG A 22 -7.35 7.88 -0.03
C ARG A 22 -6.99 8.51 -1.38
N SER A 23 -7.33 9.78 -1.56
CA SER A 23 -6.99 10.53 -2.78
C SER A 23 -5.50 10.90 -2.87
N GLY A 24 -4.77 10.90 -1.74
CA GLY A 24 -3.34 11.19 -1.69
C GLY A 24 -2.57 10.40 -0.62
N PRO A 25 -1.23 10.45 -0.63
CA PRO A 25 -0.34 9.66 0.23
C PRO A 25 -0.20 10.24 1.65
N SER A 26 -1.33 10.49 2.32
CA SER A 26 -1.36 10.93 3.71
C SER A 26 -2.71 10.65 4.36
N THR A 27 -2.75 10.63 5.69
CA THR A 27 -4.02 10.52 6.44
C THR A 27 -4.87 11.79 6.42
N SER A 28 -4.34 12.91 5.91
CA SER A 28 -5.06 14.19 5.81
C SER A 28 -5.92 14.28 4.54
N HIS A 29 -5.64 13.46 3.53
CA HIS A 29 -6.41 13.41 2.29
C HIS A 29 -7.75 12.72 2.47
N ASP A 30 -8.74 13.14 1.68
CA ASP A 30 -10.05 12.53 1.66
C ASP A 30 -9.99 11.04 1.32
N SER A 31 -10.91 10.27 1.91
CA SER A 31 -11.09 8.85 1.61
C SER A 31 -12.32 8.70 0.71
N PRO A 32 -12.17 8.75 -0.63
CA PRO A 32 -13.30 8.68 -1.56
C PRO A 32 -14.13 7.40 -1.40
N PHE A 33 -13.49 6.31 -0.96
CA PHE A 33 -14.15 5.04 -0.65
C PHE A 33 -13.31 4.22 0.33
N LYS A 34 -13.84 3.05 0.70
CA LYS A 34 -13.12 2.04 1.47
C LYS A 34 -12.94 0.77 0.65
N ALA A 35 -11.74 0.21 0.68
CA ALA A 35 -11.40 -1.03 0.00
C ALA A 35 -11.64 -2.22 0.92
N GLN A 36 -12.25 -3.30 0.40
CA GLN A 36 -12.48 -4.51 1.16
C GLN A 36 -11.18 -5.29 1.41
N VAL A 37 -11.04 -5.82 2.63
CA VAL A 37 -9.97 -6.76 2.97
C VAL A 37 -10.15 -8.06 2.20
N GLY A 38 -9.04 -8.60 1.70
CA GLY A 38 -9.00 -9.77 0.81
C GLY A 38 -9.01 -9.40 -0.67
N LEU A 39 -9.25 -8.13 -1.03
CA LEU A 39 -9.15 -7.69 -2.42
C LEU A 39 -7.69 -7.77 -2.89
N ALA A 40 -7.42 -8.66 -3.85
CA ALA A 40 -6.08 -9.02 -4.30
C ALA A 40 -5.84 -8.65 -5.78
N GLY A 41 -4.58 -8.70 -6.19
CA GLY A 41 -4.20 -8.51 -7.59
C GLY A 41 -4.28 -7.06 -8.07
N LEU A 42 -4.24 -6.09 -7.15
CA LEU A 42 -4.35 -4.67 -7.44
C LEU A 42 -3.01 -4.16 -8.00
N PRO A 43 -2.94 -3.66 -9.24
CA PRO A 43 -1.70 -3.12 -9.79
C PRO A 43 -1.21 -1.93 -8.97
N VAL A 44 0.08 -1.94 -8.61
CA VAL A 44 0.75 -0.79 -7.99
C VAL A 44 1.23 0.15 -9.10
N LEU A 45 0.68 1.38 -9.08
CA LEU A 45 0.96 2.42 -10.06
C LEU A 45 2.08 3.36 -9.61
N ASP A 46 2.10 3.72 -8.33
CA ASP A 46 3.10 4.60 -7.73
C ASP A 46 3.31 4.27 -6.23
N VAL A 47 4.45 4.67 -5.68
CA VAL A 47 4.76 4.57 -4.25
C VAL A 47 5.40 5.87 -3.77
N GLN A 48 4.82 6.45 -2.72
CA GLN A 48 5.27 7.73 -2.15
C GLN A 48 5.45 7.60 -0.64
N PRO A 49 6.42 8.32 -0.04
CA PRO A 49 6.48 8.44 1.40
C PRO A 49 5.25 9.18 1.95
N ASP A 50 4.94 8.97 3.23
CA ASP A 50 3.89 9.75 3.90
C ASP A 50 4.24 11.25 3.92
N GLU A 51 3.36 12.08 3.32
CA GLU A 51 3.58 13.53 3.19
C GLU A 51 3.67 14.25 4.53
N ASN A 52 2.98 13.72 5.56
CA ASN A 52 2.99 14.28 6.90
C ASN A 52 4.19 13.78 7.72
N ASN A 53 5.11 13.03 7.09
CA ASN A 53 6.26 12.40 7.74
C ASN A 53 5.88 11.49 8.92
N VAL A 54 4.69 10.85 8.85
CA VAL A 54 4.24 9.97 9.92
C VAL A 54 5.09 8.71 9.95
N ARG A 55 5.61 8.40 11.14
CA ARG A 55 6.49 7.25 11.39
C ARG A 55 5.86 6.31 12.40
N PHE A 56 6.19 5.03 12.26
CA PHE A 56 5.89 4.01 13.25
C PHE A 56 7.11 3.12 13.40
N ASP A 57 7.50 2.88 14.65
CA ASP A 57 8.69 2.08 14.99
C ASP A 57 9.97 2.54 14.25
N GLY A 58 10.15 3.87 14.15
CA GLY A 58 11.28 4.49 13.44
C GLY A 58 11.18 4.50 11.91
N LYS A 59 10.26 3.71 11.32
CA LYS A 59 10.03 3.65 9.87
C LYS A 59 9.01 4.69 9.41
N LEU A 60 9.30 5.38 8.31
CA LEU A 60 8.35 6.25 7.61
C LEU A 60 7.34 5.41 6.82
N TYR A 61 6.04 5.67 7.03
CA TYR A 61 5.00 4.99 6.28
C TYR A 61 5.16 5.23 4.78
N GLN A 62 4.85 4.21 4.00
CA GLN A 62 4.83 4.29 2.55
C GLN A 62 3.38 4.14 2.08
N TRP A 63 3.02 4.89 1.07
CA TRP A 63 1.71 4.87 0.45
C TRP A 63 1.83 4.32 -0.96
N PHE A 64 0.94 3.40 -1.29
CA PHE A 64 0.90 2.72 -2.58
C PHE A 64 -0.34 3.19 -3.32
N GLN A 65 -0.15 3.76 -4.50
CA GLN A 65 -1.25 4.05 -5.40
C GLN A 65 -1.64 2.76 -6.12
N LEU A 66 -2.88 2.33 -5.89
CA LEU A 66 -3.43 1.10 -6.45
C LEU A 66 -4.47 1.43 -7.51
N GLN A 67 -4.56 0.56 -8.52
CA GLN A 67 -5.70 0.54 -9.44
C GLN A 67 -6.72 -0.50 -9.01
N PHE A 68 -7.96 -0.07 -8.82
CA PHE A 68 -9.07 -0.92 -8.41
C PHE A 68 -9.82 -1.50 -9.62
N PRO A 69 -10.63 -2.58 -9.44
CA PRO A 69 -11.33 -3.25 -10.54
C PRO A 69 -12.28 -2.36 -11.33
N ASP A 70 -12.82 -1.32 -10.71
CA ASP A 70 -13.69 -0.31 -11.34
C ASP A 70 -12.91 0.78 -12.11
N GLY A 71 -11.58 0.65 -12.17
CA GLY A 71 -10.68 1.61 -12.81
C GLY A 71 -10.30 2.80 -11.93
N THR A 72 -10.86 2.91 -10.72
CA THR A 72 -10.49 3.98 -9.79
C THR A 72 -9.07 3.80 -9.28
N ARG A 73 -8.46 4.92 -8.86
CA ARG A 73 -7.11 4.95 -8.31
C ARG A 73 -7.16 5.58 -6.94
N ALA A 74 -6.52 4.95 -5.97
CA ALA A 74 -6.43 5.47 -4.62
C ALA A 74 -5.18 4.98 -3.92
N TRP A 75 -4.77 5.72 -2.90
CA TRP A 75 -3.61 5.45 -2.06
C TRP A 75 -4.01 4.63 -0.84
N VAL A 76 -3.26 3.56 -0.59
CA VAL A 76 -3.39 2.73 0.61
C VAL A 76 -2.02 2.62 1.26
N ARG A 77 -2.00 2.67 2.59
CA ARG A 77 -0.78 2.66 3.39
C ARG A 77 -0.22 1.26 3.55
N ASP A 78 1.10 1.14 3.63
CA ASP A 78 1.85 -0.12 3.61
C ASP A 78 1.56 -1.05 4.80
N ASP A 79 1.11 -0.54 5.94
CA ASP A 79 0.66 -1.33 7.09
C ASP A 79 -0.66 -2.08 6.86
N LEU A 80 -1.37 -1.78 5.76
CA LEU A 80 -2.65 -2.39 5.40
C LEU A 80 -2.54 -3.33 4.19
N LEU A 81 -1.33 -3.50 3.65
CA LEU A 81 -1.09 -4.18 2.38
C LEU A 81 -0.15 -5.36 2.53
N ALA A 82 -0.42 -6.40 1.73
CA ALA A 82 0.61 -7.31 1.25
C ALA A 82 0.94 -6.98 -0.20
N VAL A 83 2.19 -7.16 -0.62
CA VAL A 83 2.67 -6.88 -1.98
C VAL A 83 3.50 -8.04 -2.50
N GLN A 84 3.56 -8.17 -3.82
CA GLN A 84 4.35 -9.19 -4.50
C GLN A 84 4.72 -8.76 -5.93
N GLY A 85 5.77 -9.35 -6.47
CA GLY A 85 6.23 -9.12 -7.85
C GLY A 85 7.40 -8.16 -7.95
N ASP A 86 7.52 -7.47 -9.09
CA ASP A 86 8.70 -6.65 -9.42
C ASP A 86 8.58 -5.22 -8.91
N GLY A 87 9.03 -4.99 -7.67
CA GLY A 87 9.00 -3.67 -7.03
C GLY A 87 10.21 -2.78 -7.34
N VAL A 88 11.12 -3.20 -8.23
CA VAL A 88 12.40 -2.52 -8.47
C VAL A 88 12.22 -1.06 -8.86
N ARG A 89 11.27 -0.77 -9.75
CA ARG A 89 10.97 0.62 -10.18
C ARG A 89 10.47 1.53 -9.06
N PHE A 90 10.02 0.97 -7.95
CA PHE A 90 9.50 1.70 -6.79
C PHE A 90 10.49 1.76 -5.63
N GLY A 91 11.71 1.21 -5.81
CA GLY A 91 12.73 1.17 -4.76
C GLY A 91 12.65 -0.06 -3.86
N TYR A 92 11.94 -1.11 -4.27
CA TYR A 92 11.94 -2.42 -3.61
C TYR A 92 12.76 -3.44 -4.42
N ASP A 93 12.85 -4.68 -3.94
CA ASP A 93 13.43 -5.79 -4.70
C ASP A 93 12.33 -6.59 -5.44
N LEU A 94 12.69 -7.76 -5.97
CA LEU A 94 11.71 -8.79 -6.31
C LEU A 94 11.05 -9.28 -5.02
N VAL A 95 9.77 -8.98 -4.86
CA VAL A 95 9.03 -9.24 -3.63
C VAL A 95 8.32 -10.60 -3.73
N PRO A 96 8.55 -11.53 -2.79
CA PRO A 96 7.82 -12.79 -2.73
C PRO A 96 6.31 -12.61 -2.55
N PRO A 97 5.48 -13.62 -2.90
CA PRO A 97 4.04 -13.61 -2.63
C PRO A 97 3.71 -13.29 -1.17
N ASP A 98 2.59 -12.59 -0.97
CA ASP A 98 2.03 -12.24 0.36
C ASP A 98 2.99 -11.54 1.33
N THR A 99 3.99 -10.80 0.81
CA THR A 99 4.93 -10.07 1.65
C THR A 99 4.28 -8.86 2.27
N PHE A 100 4.37 -8.72 3.59
CA PHE A 100 3.83 -7.55 4.29
C PHE A 100 4.58 -6.27 3.90
N ALA A 101 3.87 -5.30 3.30
CA ALA A 101 4.51 -4.12 2.72
C ALA A 101 5.22 -3.26 3.78
N PHE A 102 4.66 -3.15 4.98
CA PHE A 102 5.31 -2.43 6.09
C PHE A 102 6.61 -3.08 6.58
N ALA A 103 6.86 -4.37 6.34
CA ALA A 103 8.14 -5.00 6.66
C ALA A 103 9.23 -4.67 5.63
N LEU A 104 8.87 -4.15 4.46
CA LEU A 104 9.82 -3.79 3.42
C LEU A 104 10.42 -2.41 3.67
N THR A 105 11.73 -2.30 3.42
CA THR A 105 12.41 -1.00 3.38
C THR A 105 12.49 -0.54 1.94
N ARG A 106 11.92 0.63 1.66
CA ARG A 106 12.02 1.27 0.34
C ARG A 106 13.36 2.01 0.26
N ARG A 107 14.06 1.87 -0.87
CA ARG A 107 15.23 2.67 -1.21
C ARG A 107 14.78 3.88 -2.03
N ASP A 108 15.44 5.01 -1.85
CA ASP A 108 15.20 6.17 -2.72
C ASP A 108 15.58 5.80 -4.15
N VAL A 109 14.63 5.99 -5.06
CA VAL A 109 14.83 5.79 -6.49
C VAL A 109 15.18 7.16 -7.06
N ILE A 110 16.39 7.28 -7.62
CA ILE A 110 16.93 8.51 -8.22
C ILE A 110 16.37 8.70 -9.62
#